data_AF-A0A956JSG1-F1
#
_entry.id   AF-A0A956JSG1-F1
#
_cell.length_a   1.000
_cell.length_b   1.000
_cell.length_c   1.000
_cell.angle_alpha   90.00
_cell.angle_beta   90.00
_cell.angle_gamma   90.00
#
_symmetry.space_group_name_H-M   'P 1'
#
loop_
_entity.id
_entity.type
_entity.pdbx_description
1 polymer ?
#
loop_
_entity_poly.entity_id
_entity_poly.type
_entity_poly.pdbx_seq_one_letter_code
_entity_poly.pdbx_strand_id
1 'polypeptide(L)'
;MERDSQLKAEPIVEQQASEAEVTEQSAETRRIRRRRRRRDRPRSRTIAMKRLSKEEIRQGAELLPFMDYQRPRTREACTGGIRPCPYVSCKHHLFLDVNPETGSIKLNFPHLDVWEMADTCALDVAERGGITLEEVGEIMNLTRERIRQVEVRGLLKLKMVASEDGITPHD
;
A
#
# COMPACT_ATOMS: atom_id res chain seq x y z
N MET A 1 -57.58 -33.93 -31.76
CA MET A 1 -56.26 -33.74 -32.40
C MET A 1 -55.70 -32.45 -31.81
N GLU A 2 -55.24 -32.57 -30.57
CA GLU A 2 -54.69 -31.47 -29.77
C GLU A 2 -53.19 -31.35 -30.07
N ARG A 3 -52.70 -30.12 -30.24
CA ARG A 3 -51.51 -29.57 -29.56
C ARG A 3 -51.14 -28.22 -30.17
N ASP A 4 -51.72 -27.17 -29.58
CA ASP A 4 -51.16 -25.82 -29.64
C ASP A 4 -49.79 -25.82 -28.96
N SER A 5 -48.74 -25.59 -29.76
CA SER A 5 -47.38 -25.39 -29.28
C SER A 5 -47.20 -23.92 -28.89
N GLN A 6 -47.63 -23.57 -27.68
CA GLN A 6 -47.25 -22.33 -27.04
C GLN A 6 -45.85 -22.47 -26.46
N LEU A 7 -44.83 -22.02 -27.20
CA LEU A 7 -43.51 -21.70 -26.66
C LEU A 7 -43.65 -20.45 -25.77
N LYS A 8 -43.76 -20.66 -24.46
CA LYS A 8 -43.68 -19.60 -23.46
C LYS A 8 -42.22 -19.11 -23.40
N ALA A 9 -41.97 -17.89 -23.85
CA ALA A 9 -40.75 -17.17 -23.51
C ALA A 9 -40.85 -16.75 -22.03
N GLU A 10 -40.07 -17.38 -21.15
CA GLU A 10 -39.90 -16.94 -19.76
C GLU A 10 -39.07 -15.64 -19.72
N PRO A 11 -39.31 -14.74 -18.74
CA PRO A 11 -38.79 -13.38 -18.79
C PRO A 11 -37.30 -13.35 -18.38
N ILE A 12 -36.46 -12.82 -19.27
CA ILE A 12 -35.01 -12.61 -19.09
C ILE A 12 -34.69 -11.66 -17.90
N VAL A 13 -35.68 -10.89 -17.42
CA VAL A 13 -35.53 -9.84 -16.40
C VAL A 13 -35.28 -10.42 -14.99
N GLU A 14 -35.82 -11.60 -14.68
CA GLU A 14 -35.73 -12.20 -13.34
C GLU A 14 -34.35 -12.82 -13.08
N GLN A 15 -33.68 -13.28 -14.15
CA GLN A 15 -32.33 -13.84 -14.09
C GLN A 15 -31.27 -12.77 -13.81
N GLN A 16 -31.40 -11.58 -14.40
CA GLN A 16 -30.44 -10.47 -14.22
C GLN A 16 -30.46 -9.88 -12.80
N ALA A 17 -31.62 -9.83 -12.16
CA ALA A 17 -31.74 -9.39 -10.76
C ALA A 17 -31.05 -10.36 -9.79
N SER A 18 -31.19 -11.68 -10.03
CA SER A 18 -30.57 -12.69 -9.19
C SER A 18 -29.03 -12.72 -9.30
N GLU A 19 -28.47 -12.47 -10.49
CA GLU A 19 -27.01 -12.36 -10.66
C GLU A 19 -26.44 -11.08 -10.02
N ALA A 20 -27.17 -9.96 -10.08
CA ALA A 20 -26.80 -8.72 -9.41
C ALA A 20 -26.84 -8.85 -7.87
N GLU A 21 -27.86 -9.49 -7.31
CA GLU A 21 -27.94 -9.75 -5.87
C GLU A 21 -26.87 -10.73 -5.39
N VAL A 22 -26.58 -11.79 -6.15
CA VAL A 22 -25.53 -12.77 -5.82
C VAL A 22 -24.13 -12.13 -5.88
N THR A 23 -23.89 -11.22 -6.84
CA THR A 23 -22.62 -10.48 -6.93
C THR A 23 -22.47 -9.45 -5.81
N GLU A 24 -23.53 -8.75 -5.42
CA GLU A 24 -23.52 -7.84 -4.26
C GLU A 24 -23.34 -8.56 -2.93
N GLN A 25 -24.04 -9.68 -2.69
CA GLN A 25 -23.87 -10.49 -1.48
C GLN A 25 -22.45 -11.10 -1.39
N SER A 26 -21.88 -11.51 -2.53
CA SER A 26 -20.48 -11.96 -2.63
C SER A 26 -19.49 -10.81 -2.34
N ALA A 27 -19.78 -9.60 -2.82
CA ALA A 27 -18.97 -8.41 -2.53
C ALA A 27 -19.05 -8.02 -1.05
N GLU A 28 -20.23 -8.07 -0.43
CA GLU A 28 -20.43 -7.72 0.97
C GLU A 28 -19.78 -8.74 1.92
N THR A 29 -19.92 -10.04 1.64
CA THR A 29 -19.20 -11.07 2.41
C THR A 29 -17.68 -10.94 2.26
N ARG A 30 -17.16 -10.60 1.07
CA ARG A 30 -15.74 -10.27 0.86
C ARG A 30 -15.31 -9.04 1.66
N ARG A 31 -16.13 -7.98 1.70
CA ARG A 31 -15.87 -6.77 2.50
C ARG A 31 -15.84 -7.07 4.00
N ILE A 32 -16.79 -7.85 4.50
CA ILE A 32 -16.85 -8.27 5.91
C ILE A 32 -15.60 -9.10 6.28
N ARG A 33 -15.21 -10.07 5.44
CA ARG A 33 -14.00 -10.87 5.65
C ARG A 33 -12.73 -10.01 5.63
N ARG A 34 -12.62 -9.05 4.70
CA ARG A 34 -11.52 -8.07 4.66
C ARG A 34 -11.48 -7.23 5.93
N ARG A 35 -12.62 -6.70 6.39
CA ARG A 35 -12.72 -5.93 7.65
C ARG A 35 -12.28 -6.74 8.87
N ARG A 36 -12.69 -8.01 9.00
CA ARG A 36 -12.24 -8.89 10.09
C ARG A 36 -10.74 -9.13 10.06
N ARG A 37 -10.18 -9.49 8.89
CA ARG A 37 -8.73 -9.67 8.71
C ARG A 37 -7.93 -8.42 9.10
N ARG A 38 -8.44 -7.22 8.81
CA ARG A 38 -7.81 -5.96 9.24
C ARG A 38 -7.79 -5.80 10.76
N ARG A 39 -8.85 -6.22 11.47
CA ARG A 39 -8.97 -6.07 12.93
C ARG A 39 -8.00 -6.98 13.69
N ASP A 40 -7.77 -8.18 13.17
CA ASP A 40 -6.88 -9.18 13.78
C ASP A 40 -5.42 -9.03 13.33
N ARG A 41 -5.14 -8.11 12.41
CA ARG A 41 -3.78 -7.88 11.92
C ARG A 41 -2.91 -7.24 13.01
N PRO A 42 -1.69 -7.78 13.26
CA PRO A 42 -0.74 -7.13 14.15
C PRO A 42 -0.45 -5.71 13.70
N ARG A 43 -0.44 -4.78 14.67
CA ARG A 43 -0.12 -3.37 14.42
C ARG A 43 1.34 -3.23 13.98
N SER A 44 1.65 -2.12 13.32
CA SER A 44 3.03 -1.75 13.00
C SER A 44 3.89 -1.70 14.25
N ARG A 45 5.16 -2.13 14.14
CA ARG A 45 6.11 -2.13 15.25
C ARG A 45 7.20 -1.11 14.99
N THR A 46 7.43 -0.21 15.94
CA THR A 46 8.52 0.76 15.86
C THR A 46 9.72 0.28 16.68
N ILE A 47 10.88 0.23 16.05
CA ILE A 47 12.18 -0.01 16.67
C ILE A 47 12.81 1.37 16.92
N ALA A 48 12.94 1.74 18.19
CA ALA A 48 13.62 2.98 18.57
C ALA A 48 15.15 2.80 18.45
N MET A 49 15.87 3.79 17.92
CA MET A 49 17.33 3.74 17.79
C MET A 49 18.09 3.72 19.12
N LYS A 50 17.44 4.05 20.25
CA LYS A 50 18.05 4.21 21.58
C LYS A 50 18.55 2.90 22.22
N ARG A 51 19.12 1.99 21.44
CA ARG A 51 19.73 0.74 21.92
C ARG A 51 21.15 0.52 21.43
N LEU A 52 21.61 1.27 20.41
CA LEU A 52 22.96 1.12 19.88
C LEU A 52 23.86 2.23 20.44
N SER A 53 24.98 1.82 21.02
CA SER A 53 26.10 2.69 21.35
C SER A 53 26.70 3.29 20.07
N LYS A 54 27.40 4.42 20.21
CA LYS A 54 28.14 5.02 19.09
C LYS A 54 29.17 4.06 18.49
N GLU A 55 29.69 3.15 19.30
CA GLU A 55 30.64 2.11 18.87
C GLU A 55 29.96 1.07 17.98
N GLU A 56 28.79 0.55 18.39
CA GLU A 56 28.02 -0.42 17.59
C GLU A 56 27.55 0.19 16.26
N ILE A 57 27.20 1.49 16.24
CA ILE A 57 26.89 2.20 15.00
C ILE A 57 28.12 2.26 14.07
N ARG A 58 29.30 2.55 14.62
CA ARG A 58 30.55 2.61 13.85
C ARG A 58 30.90 1.24 13.27
N GLN A 59 30.85 0.19 14.10
CA GLN A 59 31.10 -1.18 13.66
C GLN A 59 30.10 -1.61 12.57
N GLY A 60 28.81 -1.29 12.73
CA GLY A 60 27.82 -1.53 11.70
C GLY A 60 28.12 -0.79 10.38
N ALA A 61 28.60 0.45 10.46
CA ALA A 61 29.01 1.22 9.29
C ALA A 61 30.26 0.65 8.61
N GLU A 62 31.22 0.12 9.37
CA GLU A 62 32.40 -0.58 8.84
C GLU A 62 32.05 -1.87 8.12
N LEU A 63 30.94 -2.52 8.47
CA LEU A 63 30.45 -3.73 7.79
C LEU A 63 29.74 -3.42 6.46
N LEU A 64 29.18 -2.21 6.28
CA LEU A 64 28.42 -1.84 5.07
C LEU A 64 29.17 -2.03 3.75
N PRO A 65 30.45 -1.66 3.60
CA PRO A 65 31.22 -1.86 2.37
C PRO A 65 31.37 -3.34 1.97
N PHE A 66 31.26 -4.26 2.93
CA PHE A 66 31.39 -5.70 2.69
C PHE A 66 30.04 -6.36 2.35
N MET A 67 28.93 -5.62 2.46
CA MET A 67 27.64 -6.11 2.00
C MET A 67 27.54 -5.94 0.49
N ASP A 68 27.97 -6.97 -0.25
CA ASP A 68 28.01 -6.98 -1.72
C ASP A 68 26.62 -7.13 -2.34
N TYR A 69 25.77 -6.11 -2.21
CA TYR A 69 24.51 -6.02 -2.95
C TYR A 69 24.39 -4.65 -3.64
N GLN A 70 24.54 -4.67 -4.97
CA GLN A 70 24.36 -3.49 -5.81
C GLN A 70 22.87 -3.20 -5.97
N ARG A 71 22.40 -2.12 -5.33
CA ARG A 71 21.05 -1.62 -5.50
C ARG A 71 20.96 -0.67 -6.71
N PRO A 72 19.94 -0.79 -7.58
CA PRO A 72 19.72 0.15 -8.67
C PRO A 72 19.52 1.58 -8.15
N ARG A 73 20.20 2.54 -8.79
CA ARG A 73 20.21 3.95 -8.39
C ARG A 73 19.02 4.74 -8.96
N THR A 74 18.52 4.34 -10.12
CA THR A 74 17.44 5.02 -10.84
C THR A 74 16.18 4.16 -10.91
N ARG A 75 15.02 4.81 -11.13
CA ARG A 75 13.74 4.11 -11.31
C ARG A 75 13.76 3.21 -12.54
N GLU A 76 14.29 3.72 -13.65
CA GLU A 76 14.43 2.97 -14.90
C GLU A 76 15.15 1.63 -14.68
N ALA A 77 16.24 1.65 -13.90
CA ALA A 77 17.01 0.44 -13.59
C ALA A 77 16.28 -0.57 -12.69
N CYS A 78 15.23 -0.17 -11.95
CA CYS A 78 14.51 -1.05 -11.02
C CYS A 78 13.08 -1.43 -11.45
N THR A 79 12.55 -0.78 -12.50
CA THR A 79 11.16 -0.96 -12.95
C THR A 79 10.86 -2.41 -13.29
N GLY A 80 11.69 -3.07 -14.10
CA GLY A 80 11.59 -4.50 -14.44
C GLY A 80 12.31 -5.47 -13.48
N GLY A 81 12.74 -5.01 -12.30
CA GLY A 81 13.42 -5.86 -11.34
C GLY A 81 12.51 -6.92 -10.71
N ILE A 82 13.10 -7.86 -9.96
CA ILE A 82 12.32 -8.89 -9.27
C ILE A 82 11.33 -8.31 -8.26
N ARG A 83 10.18 -8.97 -8.11
CA ARG A 83 9.14 -8.64 -7.13
C ARG A 83 8.76 -9.91 -6.35
N PRO A 84 8.52 -9.82 -5.02
CA PRO A 84 8.68 -8.67 -4.12
C PRO A 84 10.09 -8.06 -4.12
N CYS A 85 10.20 -6.74 -4.00
CA CYS A 85 11.47 -6.02 -4.16
C CYS A 85 12.44 -6.36 -3.00
N PRO A 86 13.67 -6.84 -3.27
CA PRO A 86 14.62 -7.22 -2.22
C PRO A 86 15.26 -6.00 -1.53
N TYR A 87 15.20 -4.83 -2.15
CA TYR A 87 15.92 -3.64 -1.73
C TYR A 87 15.19 -2.87 -0.62
N VAL A 88 15.10 -3.47 0.57
CA VAL A 88 14.39 -2.91 1.74
C VAL A 88 14.93 -1.57 2.23
N SER A 89 16.19 -1.23 1.91
CA SER A 89 16.82 0.05 2.21
C SER A 89 16.39 1.18 1.26
N CYS A 90 15.54 0.89 0.27
CA CYS A 90 15.00 1.90 -0.63
C CYS A 90 14.03 2.85 0.08
N LYS A 91 14.18 4.16 -0.17
CA LYS A 91 13.29 5.20 0.36
C LYS A 91 11.81 5.04 -0.03
N HIS A 92 11.53 4.27 -1.09
CA HIS A 92 10.18 3.97 -1.57
C HIS A 92 9.69 2.57 -1.17
N HIS A 93 10.46 1.84 -0.35
CA HIS A 93 10.11 0.49 0.03
C HIS A 93 9.02 0.51 1.11
N LEU A 94 7.98 -0.30 0.96
CA LEU A 94 6.81 -0.29 1.84
C LEU A 94 6.96 -1.12 3.12
N PHE A 95 8.07 -1.86 3.27
CA PHE A 95 8.33 -2.67 4.47
C PHE A 95 8.75 -1.84 5.69
N LEU A 96 9.58 -0.81 5.47
CA LEU A 96 10.21 0.00 6.51
C LEU A 96 9.98 1.50 6.27
N ASP A 97 9.51 2.21 7.29
CA ASP A 97 9.52 3.68 7.33
C ASP A 97 10.57 4.14 8.34
N VAL A 98 11.58 4.91 7.88
CA VAL A 98 12.62 5.46 8.76
C VAL A 98 12.32 6.93 9.03
N ASN A 99 12.27 7.31 10.32
CA ASN A 99 12.15 8.72 10.70
C ASN A 99 13.52 9.42 10.53
N PRO A 100 13.65 10.47 9.70
CA PRO A 100 14.95 11.10 9.45
C PRO A 100 15.50 11.87 10.66
N GLU A 101 14.65 12.35 11.57
CA GLU A 101 15.06 13.15 12.74
C GLU A 101 15.49 12.26 13.91
N THR A 102 14.71 11.20 14.19
CA THR A 102 14.93 10.31 15.35
C THR A 102 15.60 9.00 14.98
N GLY A 103 15.69 8.69 13.68
CA GLY A 103 16.11 7.41 13.10
C GLY A 103 15.26 6.19 13.47
N SER A 104 14.15 6.37 14.18
CA SER A 104 13.29 5.23 14.53
C SER A 104 12.77 4.53 13.27
N ILE A 105 12.81 3.20 13.27
CA ILE A 105 12.39 2.37 12.14
C ILE A 105 11.03 1.77 12.44
N LYS A 106 10.02 2.05 11.62
CA LYS A 106 8.69 1.46 11.72
C LYS A 106 8.55 0.34 10.70
N LEU A 107 8.31 -0.88 11.19
CA LEU A 107 7.88 -2.03 10.41
C LEU A 107 6.37 -1.93 10.17
N ASN A 108 5.95 -1.82 8.90
CA ASN A 108 4.53 -1.73 8.58
C ASN A 108 3.80 -3.03 8.94
N PHE A 109 4.39 -4.18 8.59
CA PHE A 109 3.83 -5.50 8.90
C PHE A 109 4.87 -6.37 9.59
N PRO A 110 4.96 -6.33 10.93
CA PRO A 110 6.01 -7.06 11.66
C PRO A 110 5.83 -8.58 11.68
N HIS A 111 4.75 -9.08 11.08
CA HIS A 111 4.37 -10.49 11.00
C HIS A 111 4.48 -11.04 9.57
N LEU A 112 4.89 -10.20 8.61
CA LEU A 112 5.11 -10.62 7.24
C LEU A 112 6.58 -10.43 6.89
N ASP A 113 7.12 -11.40 6.19
CA ASP A 113 8.40 -11.24 5.53
C ASP A 113 8.23 -10.53 4.17
N VAL A 114 9.34 -10.03 3.61
CA VAL A 114 9.32 -9.23 2.38
C VAL A 114 8.71 -10.00 1.21
N TRP A 115 8.96 -11.30 1.10
CA TRP A 115 8.42 -12.17 0.05
C TRP A 115 6.93 -12.48 0.21
N GLU A 116 6.32 -12.18 1.36
CA GLU A 116 4.89 -12.36 1.62
C GLU A 116 4.08 -11.08 1.35
N MET A 117 4.77 -9.96 1.11
CA MET A 117 4.12 -8.67 0.85
C MET A 117 3.55 -8.63 -0.57
N ALA A 118 2.28 -8.22 -0.68
CA ALA A 118 1.63 -7.99 -1.98
C ALA A 118 2.25 -6.80 -2.73
N ASP A 119 2.56 -5.73 -2.00
CA ASP A 119 3.15 -4.50 -2.54
C ASP A 119 4.39 -4.11 -1.76
N THR A 120 5.52 -3.99 -2.46
CA THR A 120 6.81 -3.62 -1.83
C THR A 120 7.31 -2.23 -2.22
N CYS A 121 6.75 -1.60 -3.26
CA CYS A 121 7.23 -0.35 -3.82
C CYS A 121 6.11 0.69 -3.93
N ALA A 122 6.29 1.85 -3.28
CA ALA A 122 5.33 2.95 -3.36
C ALA A 122 5.20 3.53 -4.78
N LEU A 123 6.27 3.51 -5.58
CA LEU A 123 6.23 3.98 -6.97
C LEU A 123 5.42 3.04 -7.86
N ASP A 124 5.57 1.72 -7.70
CA ASP A 124 4.77 0.75 -8.45
C ASP A 124 3.27 0.89 -8.10
N VAL A 125 2.95 1.20 -6.85
CA VAL A 125 1.57 1.47 -6.41
C VAL A 125 1.05 2.77 -7.02
N ALA A 126 1.87 3.82 -7.06
CA ALA A 126 1.49 5.11 -7.65
C ALA A 126 1.25 5.03 -9.17
N GLU A 127 2.07 4.25 -9.89
CA GLU A 127 1.94 4.06 -11.34
C GLU A 127 0.63 3.38 -11.76
N ARG A 128 -0.02 2.61 -10.86
CA ARG A 128 -1.34 2.02 -11.14
C ARG A 128 -2.44 3.07 -11.30
N GLY A 129 -2.27 4.25 -10.71
CA GLY A 129 -3.28 5.29 -10.66
C GLY A 129 -4.51 4.92 -9.82
N GLY A 130 -5.30 5.91 -9.44
CA GLY A 130 -6.66 5.70 -8.92
C GLY A 130 -6.79 4.96 -7.58
N ILE A 131 -5.76 4.98 -6.72
CA ILE A 131 -5.81 4.29 -5.42
C ILE A 131 -6.63 5.06 -4.37
N THR A 132 -7.48 4.34 -3.64
CA THR A 132 -8.30 4.92 -2.57
C THR A 132 -7.53 5.08 -1.25
N LEU A 133 -7.99 5.98 -0.36
CA LEU A 133 -7.40 6.15 0.97
C LEU A 133 -7.45 4.86 1.81
N GLU A 134 -8.50 4.05 1.61
CA GLU A 134 -8.67 2.75 2.24
C GLU A 134 -7.62 1.73 1.81
N GLU A 135 -7.27 1.71 0.51
CA GLU A 135 -6.28 0.81 -0.05
C GLU A 135 -4.86 1.23 0.36
N VAL A 136 -4.55 2.53 0.34
CA VAL A 136 -3.28 3.04 0.87
C VAL A 136 -3.13 2.66 2.36
N GLY A 137 -4.22 2.75 3.13
CA GLY A 137 -4.24 2.31 4.52
C GLY A 137 -3.93 0.81 4.69
N GLU A 138 -4.45 -0.05 3.80
CA GLU A 138 -4.12 -1.49 3.79
C GLU A 138 -2.65 -1.76 3.48
N ILE A 139 -2.08 -1.00 2.55
CA ILE A 139 -0.71 -1.15 2.08
C ILE A 139 0.29 -0.67 3.15
N MET A 140 -0.04 0.35 3.94
CA MET A 140 0.89 0.94 4.94
C MET A 140 0.58 0.56 6.40
N ASN A 141 -0.40 -0.32 6.64
CA ASN A 141 -0.92 -0.63 7.97
C ASN A 141 -1.42 0.60 8.75
N LEU A 142 -2.09 1.52 8.06
CA LEU A 142 -2.60 2.75 8.63
C LEU A 142 -4.12 2.79 8.53
N THR A 143 -4.76 3.52 9.45
CA THR A 143 -6.19 3.77 9.33
C THR A 143 -6.44 4.71 8.16
N ARG A 144 -7.59 4.57 7.51
CA ARG A 144 -8.05 5.48 6.45
C ARG A 144 -7.97 6.95 6.89
N GLU A 145 -8.45 7.24 8.09
CA GLU A 145 -8.40 8.59 8.65
C GLU A 145 -6.96 9.10 8.83
N ARG A 146 -6.02 8.22 9.20
CA ARG A 146 -4.62 8.61 9.28
C ARG A 146 -4.04 8.97 7.90
N ILE A 147 -4.37 8.21 6.86
CA ILE A 147 -3.96 8.54 5.48
C ILE A 147 -4.55 9.89 5.07
N ARG A 148 -5.84 10.12 5.30
CA ARG A 148 -6.51 11.40 5.03
C ARG A 148 -5.80 12.58 5.71
N GLN A 149 -5.41 12.43 6.98
CA GLN A 149 -4.66 13.46 7.71
C GLN A 149 -3.29 13.75 7.10
N VAL A 150 -2.59 12.71 6.66
CA VAL A 150 -1.28 12.85 6.00
C VAL A 150 -1.44 13.55 4.66
N GLU A 151 -2.44 13.16 3.86
CA GLU A 151 -2.77 13.79 2.58
C GLU A 151 -3.09 15.28 2.75
N VAL A 152 -4.01 15.63 3.64
CA VAL A 152 -4.38 17.04 3.90
C VAL A 152 -3.17 17.86 4.32
N ARG A 153 -2.34 17.33 5.23
CA ARG A 153 -1.10 18.00 5.66
C ARG A 153 -0.10 18.14 4.51
N GLY A 154 0.02 17.13 3.66
CA GLY A 154 0.88 17.14 2.48
C GLY A 154 0.45 18.21 1.48
N LEU A 155 -0.84 18.25 1.14
CA LEU A 155 -1.42 19.25 0.24
C LEU A 155 -1.21 20.68 0.76
N LEU A 156 -1.36 20.91 2.07
CA LEU A 156 -1.08 22.22 2.65
C LEU A 156 0.39 22.63 2.49
N LYS A 157 1.33 21.71 2.76
CA LYS A 157 2.76 21.97 2.58
C LYS A 157 3.09 22.29 1.11
N LEU A 158 2.52 21.53 0.18
CA LEU A 158 2.71 21.77 -1.25
C LEU A 158 2.16 23.14 -1.68
N LYS A 159 0.98 23.55 -1.17
CA LYS A 159 0.44 24.89 -1.43
C LYS A 159 1.34 26.01 -0.92
N MET A 160 1.93 25.84 0.25
CA MET A 160 2.85 26.83 0.83
C MET A 160 4.11 26.98 -0.03
N VAL A 161 4.76 25.85 -0.37
CA VAL A 161 5.95 25.84 -1.23
C VAL A 161 5.64 26.39 -2.63
N ALA A 162 4.53 25.98 -3.23
CA ALA A 162 4.11 26.50 -4.52
C ALA A 162 3.87 28.03 -4.49
N SER A 163 3.31 28.56 -3.39
CA SER A 163 3.13 30.00 -3.23
C SER A 163 4.46 30.74 -3.08
N GLU A 164 5.43 30.17 -2.36
CA GLU A 164 6.79 30.71 -2.23
C GLU A 164 7.53 30.74 -3.58
N ASP A 165 7.33 29.71 -4.40
CA ASP A 165 7.89 29.59 -5.76
C ASP A 165 7.08 30.37 -6.82
N GLY A 166 6.02 31.08 -6.44
CA GLY A 166 5.17 31.86 -7.36
C GLY A 166 4.28 31.03 -8.30
N ILE A 167 4.12 29.73 -8.02
CA ILE A 167 3.25 28.83 -8.76
C ILE A 167 1.81 28.98 -8.25
N THR A 168 0.99 29.73 -8.98
CA THR A 168 -0.44 29.85 -8.70
C THR A 168 -1.20 28.63 -9.20
N PRO A 169 -2.17 28.09 -8.43
CA PRO A 169 -3.06 27.04 -8.94
C PRO A 169 -3.75 27.53 -10.21
N HIS A 170 -3.77 26.71 -11.26
CA HIS A 170 -4.70 26.88 -12.36
C HIS A 170 -6.02 26.23 -11.96
N ASP A 171 -7.10 27.02 -12.00
CA ASP A 171 -8.48 26.56 -11.84
C ASP A 171 -8.90 25.59 -12.95
#